data_AF-A0A011Q785-F1
#
_entry.id   AF-A0A011Q785-F1
#
_cell.length_a   1.000
_cell.length_b   1.000
_cell.length_c   1.000
_cell.angle_alpha   90.00
_cell.angle_beta   90.00
_cell.angle_gamma   90.00
#
_symmetry.space_group_name_H-M   'P 1'
#
loop_
_entity.id
_entity.type
_entity.pdbx_description
1 polymer ?
#
loop_
_entity_poly.entity_id
_entity_poly.type
_entity_poly.pdbx_seq_one_letter_code
_entity_poly.pdbx_strand_id
1 'polypeptide(L)' 'MATLLLEDFGATWVRVSIAKLGMMRGVARVGVVIERGAAA' A
#
# COMPACT_ATOMS: atom_id res chain seq x y z
N MET A 1 7.12 -2.44 -0.23
CA MET A 1 6.14 -2.82 0.81
C MET A 1 5.22 -3.93 0.35
N ALA A 2 4.36 -3.76 -0.66
CA ALA A 2 3.50 -4.85 -1.13
C ALA A 2 4.29 -6.12 -1.52
N THR A 3 5.38 -5.98 -2.29
CA THR A 3 6.26 -7.11 -2.67
C THR A 3 6.83 -7.85 -1.46
N LEU A 4 7.40 -7.13 -0.49
CA LEU A 4 7.93 -7.72 0.75
C LEU A 4 6.89 -8.56 1.49
N LEU A 5 5.65 -8.08 1.59
CA LEU A 5 4.59 -8.85 2.25
C LEU A 5 4.20 -10.11 1.46
N LEU A 6 4.21 -10.05 0.14
CA LEU A 6 3.91 -11.21 -0.71
C LEU A 6 5.05 -12.24 -0.69
N GLU A 7 6.29 -11.80 -0.84
CA GLU A 7 7.46 -12.67 -1.05
C GLU A 7 8.08 -13.14 0.26
N ASP A 8 8.37 -12.22 1.18
CA ASP A 8 9.11 -12.55 2.41
C ASP A 8 8.20 -13.11 3.51
N PHE A 9 6.91 -12.75 3.47
CA PHE A 9 5.90 -13.20 4.43
C PHE A 9 4.87 -14.18 3.82
N GLY A 10 5.00 -14.51 2.53
CA GLY A 10 4.16 -15.50 1.86
C GLY A 10 2.68 -15.12 1.78
N ALA A 11 2.33 -13.83 1.84
CA ALA A 11 0.94 -13.42 1.70
C ALA A 11 0.44 -13.74 0.29
N THR A 12 -0.78 -14.26 0.18
CA THR A 12 -1.43 -14.56 -1.12
C THR A 12 -2.05 -13.31 -1.75
N TRP A 13 -2.43 -12.33 -0.93
CA TRP A 13 -2.97 -11.05 -1.35
C TRP A 13 -2.74 -9.99 -0.29
N VAL A 14 -2.49 -8.76 -0.72
CA VAL A 14 -2.34 -7.60 0.16
C VAL A 14 -3.00 -6.36 -0.42
N ARG A 15 -3.61 -5.57 0.48
CA ARG A 15 -4.00 -4.18 0.24
C ARG A 15 -3.16 -3.26 1.11
N VAL A 16 -2.48 -2.30 0.50
CA VAL A 16 -1.62 -1.35 1.20
C VAL A 16 -2.11 0.07 0.93
N SER A 17 -2.38 0.81 1.99
CA SER A 17 -2.71 2.24 1.93
C SER A 17 -1.56 3.04 2.52
N ILE A 18 -0.91 3.88 1.71
CA ILE A 18 0.17 4.77 2.17
C ILE A 18 -0.29 6.21 2.07
N ALA A 19 -0.22 6.92 3.18
CA ALA A 19 -0.54 8.33 3.27
C ALA A 19 0.72 9.18 3.41
N LYS A 20 0.77 10.27 2.65
CA LYS A 20 1.73 11.36 2.81
C LYS A 20 0.96 12.54 3.43
N LEU A 21 1.26 12.86 4.68
CA LEU A 21 0.55 13.90 5.44
C LEU A 21 1.15 15.28 5.15
N GLY A 22 0.30 16.31 5.10
CA GLY A 22 0.75 17.69 4.88
C GLY A 22 1.15 18.04 3.45
N MET A 23 0.76 17.21 2.46
CA MET A 23 1.08 17.47 1.05
C MET A 23 0.36 18.69 0.47
N MET A 24 -0.85 18.96 0.95
CA MET A 24 -1.74 19.98 0.41
C MET A 24 -2.50 20.64 1.56
N ARG A 25 -2.50 21.98 1.58
CA ARG A 25 -3.17 22.76 2.63
C ARG A 25 -4.67 22.45 2.63
N GLY A 26 -5.22 22.24 3.83
CA GLY A 26 -6.64 21.93 4.01
C GLY A 26 -7.02 20.48 3.69
N VAL A 27 -6.07 19.62 3.31
CA VAL A 27 -6.33 18.20 3.04
C VAL A 27 -5.74 17.34 4.16
N ALA A 28 -6.59 16.53 4.79
CA ALA A 28 -6.20 15.67 5.90
C ALA A 28 -5.26 14.54 5.46
N ARG A 29 -5.50 13.93 4.29
CA ARG A 29 -4.73 12.78 3.82
C ARG A 29 -4.65 12.72 2.31
N VAL A 30 -3.43 12.73 1.77
CA VAL A 30 -3.13 12.40 0.37
C VAL A 30 -2.34 11.11 0.36
N GLY A 31 -2.60 10.22 -0.59
CA GLY A 31 -1.94 8.94 -0.60
C GLY A 31 -2.36 8.05 -1.75
N VAL A 32 -1.85 6.83 -1.73
CA VAL A 32 -2.21 5.77 -2.67
C VAL A 32 -2.76 4.57 -1.93
N VAL A 33 -3.66 3.85 -2.59
CA VAL A 33 -4.11 2.53 -2.18
C VAL A 33 -3.78 1.58 -3.33
N ILE A 34 -3.06 0.51 -3.02
CA ILE A 34 -2.72 -0.52 -3.99
C ILE A 34 -3.20 -1.88 -3.50
N GLU A 35 -3.59 -2.72 -4.44
CA GLU A 35 -3.92 -4.12 -4.22
C GLU A 35 -3.03 -4.98 -5.11
N ARG A 36 -2.51 -6.08 -4.56
CA ARG A 36 -1.63 -7.02 -5.25
C ARG A 36 -1.92 -8.44 -4.75
N GLY A 37 -1.99 -9.38 -5.69
CA GLY A 37 -1.97 -10.82 -5.40
C GLY A 37 -0.62 -11.42 -5.81
N ALA A 38 -0.29 -12.59 -5.24
CA ALA A 38 0.79 -13.40 -5.77
C ALA A 38 0.47 -13.80 -7.22
N ALA A 39 1.49 -13.79 -8.09
CA ALA A 39 1.33 -14.37 -9.42
C ALA A 39 1.07 -15.87 -9.27
N ALA A 40 0.06 -16.38 -9.99
CA ALA A 40 -0.25 -17.81 -10.03
C ALA A 40 0.84 -18.61 -10.74
#